data_AF-A0A1Y3MMZ1-F1
#
_entry.id   AF-A0A1Y3MMZ1-F1
#
_cell.length_a   1.000
_cell.length_b   1.000
_cell.length_c   1.000
_cell.angle_alpha   90.00
_cell.angle_beta   90.00
_cell.angle_gamma   90.00
#
_symmetry.space_group_name_H-M   'P 1'
#
loop_
_entity.id
_entity.type
_entity.pdbx_description
1 polymer ?
#
loop_
_entity_poly.entity_id
_entity_poly.type
_entity_poly.pdbx_seq_one_letter_code
_entity_poly.pdbx_strand_id
1 'polypeptide(L)'
;MNFRNVKFTNISINSRTLLNIISKDIFIDGLEVENIVGSGDSSDSSLIIFDSNESHNKLEINDMKIKNCQTNGPLIKIKGYSNEVILKDASINNVTSYGPVIDNTSVKSTVNISNLIFTNNTNSNKNSCGNIHIQYQPSLSIQHSIFEKNINEGNGGALYV
;
A
#
# COMPACT_ATOMS: atom_id res chain seq x y z
N MET A 1 -14.66 1.88 10.52
CA MET A 1 -13.63 2.16 11.55
C MET A 1 -12.91 3.45 11.16
N ASN A 2 -12.33 4.20 12.10
CA ASN A 2 -11.68 5.48 11.78
C ASN A 2 -10.38 5.66 12.58
N PHE A 3 -9.30 6.05 11.91
CA PHE A 3 -8.05 6.49 12.52
C PHE A 3 -7.79 7.94 12.12
N ARG A 4 -7.52 8.80 13.11
CA ARG A 4 -7.19 10.21 12.89
C ARG A 4 -5.91 10.60 13.61
N ASN A 5 -5.02 11.30 12.91
CA ASN A 5 -3.78 11.86 13.47
C ASN A 5 -2.96 10.80 14.22
N VAL A 6 -2.79 9.63 13.58
CA VAL A 6 -2.09 8.49 14.17
C VAL A 6 -0.65 8.49 13.72
N LYS A 7 0.26 8.20 14.65
CA LYS A 7 1.70 8.14 14.38
C LYS A 7 2.30 6.81 14.82
N PHE A 8 3.00 6.14 13.91
CA PHE A 8 3.78 4.92 14.17
C PHE A 8 5.25 5.17 13.89
N THR A 9 6.11 4.99 14.88
CA THR A 9 7.55 5.24 14.74
C THR A 9 8.39 4.15 15.40
N ASN A 10 9.46 3.70 14.73
CA ASN A 10 10.45 2.77 15.28
C ASN A 10 9.82 1.43 15.75
N ILE A 11 8.98 0.84 14.90
CA ILE A 11 8.30 -0.43 15.20
C ILE A 11 8.93 -1.55 14.38
N SER A 12 9.26 -2.66 15.05
CA SER A 12 9.59 -3.92 14.40
C SER A 12 8.40 -4.87 14.48
N ILE A 13 7.89 -5.29 13.33
CA ILE A 13 6.77 -6.21 13.20
C ILE A 13 7.34 -7.59 12.85
N ASN A 14 7.24 -8.53 13.78
CA ASN A 14 7.54 -9.95 13.54
C ASN A 14 6.28 -10.77 13.22
N SER A 15 5.10 -10.15 13.33
CA SER A 15 3.82 -10.72 12.93
C SER A 15 3.54 -10.47 11.44
N ARG A 16 2.35 -10.85 10.97
CA ARG A 16 1.91 -10.57 9.61
C ARG A 16 1.72 -9.07 9.37
N THR A 17 0.94 -8.37 10.19
CA THR A 17 0.66 -6.96 9.90
C THR A 17 0.39 -6.13 11.15
N LEU A 18 0.61 -4.82 11.04
CA LEU A 18 0.27 -3.86 12.08
C LEU A 18 -1.24 -3.55 12.08
N LEU A 19 -1.82 -3.30 10.90
CA LEU A 19 -3.24 -3.02 10.75
C LEU A 19 -3.88 -4.05 9.82
N ASN A 20 -4.70 -4.94 10.39
CA ASN A 20 -5.47 -5.92 9.65
C ASN A 20 -6.96 -5.53 9.65
N ILE A 21 -7.48 -5.05 8.52
CA ILE A 21 -8.88 -4.66 8.35
C ILE A 21 -9.57 -5.67 7.44
N ILE A 22 -10.61 -6.33 7.96
CA ILE A 22 -11.35 -7.38 7.24
C ILE A 22 -12.83 -7.02 7.17
N SER A 23 -13.39 -7.04 5.95
CA SER A 23 -14.81 -6.90 5.62
C SER A 23 -15.52 -5.69 6.24
N LYS A 24 -14.81 -4.56 6.35
CA LYS A 24 -15.34 -3.31 6.91
C LYS A 24 -14.71 -2.11 6.25
N ASP A 25 -15.49 -1.04 6.14
CA ASP A 25 -14.97 0.26 5.70
C ASP A 25 -14.02 0.84 6.73
N ILE A 26 -12.96 1.46 6.23
CA ILE A 26 -11.92 2.11 7.03
C ILE A 26 -11.57 3.46 6.42
N PHE A 27 -11.52 4.46 7.29
CA PHE A 27 -11.11 5.81 6.98
C PHE A 27 -9.89 6.16 7.82
N ILE A 28 -8.80 6.54 7.16
CA ILE A 28 -7.53 6.91 7.79
C ILE A 28 -7.21 8.34 7.36
N ASP A 29 -7.04 9.24 8.32
CA ASP A 29 -6.79 10.66 8.06
C ASP A 29 -5.61 11.15 8.91
N GLY A 30 -4.58 11.72 8.29
CA GLY A 30 -3.39 12.20 9.01
C GLY A 30 -2.54 11.06 9.59
N LEU A 31 -2.24 10.03 8.78
CA LEU A 31 -1.39 8.91 9.22
C LEU A 31 0.09 9.22 8.98
N GLU A 32 0.90 9.22 10.03
CA GLU A 32 2.37 9.32 9.95
C GLU A 32 3.05 8.01 10.32
N VAL A 33 3.95 7.52 9.46
CA VAL A 33 4.67 6.27 9.65
C VAL A 33 6.14 6.45 9.32
N GLU A 34 7.01 6.08 10.24
CA GLU A 34 8.45 6.22 10.07
C GLU A 34 9.23 5.08 10.72
N ASN A 35 10.29 4.61 10.05
CA ASN A 35 11.22 3.61 10.60
C ASN A 35 10.52 2.32 11.05
N ILE A 36 9.68 1.76 10.18
CA ILE A 36 9.02 0.47 10.42
C ILE A 36 9.80 -0.64 9.72
N VAL A 37 10.03 -1.74 10.43
CA VAL A 37 10.65 -2.96 9.87
C VAL A 37 9.68 -4.13 10.03
N GLY A 38 9.09 -4.59 8.93
CA GLY A 38 8.28 -5.81 8.88
C GLY A 38 9.14 -6.99 8.44
N SER A 39 9.48 -7.87 9.37
CA SER A 39 10.31 -9.06 9.13
C SER A 39 9.53 -10.38 9.18
N GLY A 40 8.19 -10.32 9.07
CA GLY A 40 7.33 -11.50 9.05
C GLY A 40 7.42 -12.28 7.73
N ASP A 41 6.48 -13.21 7.53
CA ASP A 41 6.37 -14.02 6.30
C ASP A 41 6.27 -13.14 5.06
N SER A 42 6.97 -13.52 4.00
CA SER A 42 7.18 -12.68 2.82
C SER A 42 5.90 -12.32 2.04
N SER A 43 4.83 -13.11 2.16
CA SER A 43 3.58 -12.79 1.48
C SER A 43 2.71 -11.80 2.25
N ASP A 44 2.82 -11.75 3.57
CA ASP A 44 1.85 -11.07 4.44
C ASP A 44 2.47 -10.04 5.39
N SER A 45 3.80 -9.91 5.44
CA SER A 45 4.50 -8.91 6.24
C SER A 45 4.23 -7.50 5.71
N SER A 46 3.15 -6.88 6.16
CA SER A 46 2.64 -5.59 5.67
C SER A 46 2.37 -4.60 6.80
N LEU A 47 2.45 -3.30 6.53
CA LEU A 47 1.98 -2.29 7.47
C LEU A 47 0.44 -2.33 7.55
N ILE A 48 -0.22 -2.37 6.39
CA ILE A 48 -1.68 -2.39 6.28
C ILE A 48 -2.09 -3.56 5.39
N ILE A 49 -2.98 -4.41 5.89
CA ILE A 49 -3.75 -5.34 5.09
C ILE A 49 -5.22 -4.92 5.14
N PHE A 50 -5.79 -4.64 3.97
CA PHE A 50 -7.21 -4.41 3.77
C PHE A 50 -7.78 -5.55 2.92
N ASP A 51 -8.70 -6.31 3.50
CA ASP A 51 -9.34 -7.45 2.85
C ASP A 51 -10.86 -7.25 2.85
N SER A 52 -11.44 -6.96 1.68
CA SER A 52 -12.90 -6.81 1.57
C SER A 52 -13.65 -8.15 1.59
N ASN A 53 -12.93 -9.28 1.47
CA ASN A 53 -13.51 -10.61 1.30
C ASN A 53 -14.56 -10.60 0.17
N GLU A 54 -15.79 -11.06 0.41
CA GLU A 54 -16.87 -11.02 -0.58
C GLU A 54 -17.68 -9.71 -0.56
N SER A 55 -17.44 -8.83 0.41
CA SER A 55 -18.20 -7.58 0.59
C SER A 55 -17.64 -6.44 -0.27
N HIS A 56 -18.47 -5.46 -0.60
CA HIS A 56 -18.02 -4.21 -1.19
C HIS A 56 -17.66 -3.23 -0.06
N ASN A 57 -16.35 -3.05 0.17
CA ASN A 57 -15.86 -2.17 1.23
C ASN A 57 -14.93 -1.07 0.71
N LYS A 58 -14.89 0.01 1.46
CA LYS A 58 -14.08 1.19 1.15
C LYS A 58 -12.84 1.28 2.05
N LEU A 59 -11.67 1.43 1.43
CA LEU A 59 -10.44 1.90 2.05
C LEU A 59 -10.20 3.35 1.60
N GLU A 60 -10.30 4.30 2.52
CA GLU A 60 -10.00 5.70 2.25
C GLU A 60 -8.87 6.18 3.14
N ILE A 61 -7.80 6.70 2.52
CA ILE A 61 -6.62 7.22 3.20
C ILE A 61 -6.33 8.64 2.69
N ASN A 62 -6.33 9.60 3.61
CA ASN A 62 -6.08 11.02 3.39
C ASN A 62 -4.89 11.50 4.25
N ASP A 63 -4.07 12.42 3.71
CA ASP A 63 -2.89 13.01 4.39
C ASP A 63 -1.97 11.96 5.04
N MET A 64 -1.55 10.96 4.25
CA MET A 64 -0.67 9.90 4.72
C MET A 64 0.79 10.20 4.41
N LYS A 65 1.69 10.02 5.38
CA LYS A 65 3.14 10.18 5.23
C LYS A 65 3.85 8.92 5.71
N ILE A 66 4.44 8.16 4.80
CA ILE A 66 5.25 6.98 5.11
C ILE A 66 6.68 7.22 4.66
N LYS A 67 7.65 7.03 5.57
CA LYS A 67 9.07 7.12 5.25
C LYS A 67 9.94 6.07 5.93
N ASN A 68 11.06 5.73 5.27
CA ASN A 68 12.12 4.89 5.84
C ASN A 68 11.60 3.54 6.36
N CYS A 69 10.76 2.87 5.58
CA CYS A 69 10.15 1.59 5.98
C CYS A 69 10.73 0.43 5.18
N GLN A 70 10.82 -0.73 5.80
CA GLN A 70 11.22 -1.97 5.15
C GLN A 70 10.23 -3.08 5.47
N THR A 71 9.75 -3.82 4.48
CA THR A 71 8.79 -4.92 4.68
C THR A 71 9.15 -6.16 3.87
N ASN A 72 8.98 -7.34 4.46
CA ASN A 72 9.16 -8.61 3.75
C ASN A 72 8.03 -8.96 2.77
N GLY A 73 6.91 -8.23 2.80
CA GLY A 73 5.87 -8.28 1.77
C GLY A 73 5.49 -6.87 1.33
N PRO A 74 4.30 -6.69 0.72
CA PRO A 74 3.80 -5.36 0.39
C PRO A 74 3.70 -4.45 1.61
N LEU A 75 3.98 -3.16 1.47
CA LEU A 75 3.75 -2.22 2.58
C LEU A 75 2.25 -2.05 2.83
N ILE A 76 1.47 -1.84 1.77
CA ILE A 76 0.01 -1.78 1.79
C ILE A 76 -0.51 -2.88 0.87
N LYS A 77 -1.26 -3.84 1.43
CA LYS A 77 -1.87 -4.95 0.69
C LYS A 77 -3.39 -4.79 0.69
N ILE A 78 -3.97 -4.80 -0.49
CA ILE A 78 -5.40 -4.71 -0.75
C ILE A 78 -5.84 -5.98 -1.49
N LYS A 79 -6.84 -6.67 -0.94
CA LYS A 79 -7.38 -7.90 -1.52
C LYS A 79 -8.88 -8.02 -1.27
N GLY A 80 -9.48 -9.00 -1.95
CA GLY A 80 -10.91 -9.31 -1.85
C GLY A 80 -11.59 -9.32 -3.22
N TYR A 81 -12.91 -9.44 -3.23
CA TYR A 81 -13.70 -9.52 -4.44
C TYR A 81 -14.02 -8.14 -5.00
N SER A 82 -14.59 -7.25 -4.20
CA SER A 82 -14.93 -5.89 -4.64
C SER A 82 -14.57 -4.84 -3.60
N ASN A 83 -13.95 -3.74 -4.03
CA ASN A 83 -13.66 -2.61 -3.14
C ASN A 83 -13.52 -1.29 -3.87
N GLU A 84 -13.58 -0.23 -3.08
CA GLU A 84 -13.20 1.12 -3.47
C GLU A 84 -11.96 1.52 -2.65
N VAL A 85 -10.92 1.97 -3.33
CA VAL A 85 -9.66 2.42 -2.74
C VAL A 85 -9.44 3.86 -3.12
N ILE A 86 -9.36 4.74 -2.12
CA ILE A 86 -9.05 6.16 -2.29
C ILE A 86 -7.76 6.46 -1.52
N LEU A 87 -6.76 6.95 -2.25
CA LEU A 87 -5.52 7.47 -1.68
C LEU A 87 -5.33 8.92 -2.13
N LYS A 88 -5.38 9.85 -1.17
CA LYS A 88 -5.34 11.28 -1.47
C LYS A 88 -4.33 12.00 -0.58
N ASP A 89 -3.62 12.96 -1.19
CA ASP A 89 -2.68 13.85 -0.50
C ASP A 89 -1.65 13.05 0.31
N ALA A 90 -1.02 12.06 -0.32
CA ALA A 90 -0.14 11.11 0.36
C ALA A 90 1.32 11.23 -0.10
N SER A 91 2.24 10.81 0.76
CA SER A 91 3.66 10.65 0.45
C SER A 91 4.17 9.31 0.94
N ILE A 92 4.87 8.59 0.06
CA ILE A 92 5.55 7.34 0.38
C ILE A 92 6.98 7.48 -0.16
N ASN A 93 7.93 7.52 0.77
CA ASN A 93 9.32 7.81 0.47
C ASN A 93 10.29 6.82 1.11
N ASN A 94 11.31 6.40 0.37
CA ASN A 94 12.37 5.55 0.92
C ASN A 94 11.82 4.27 1.58
N VAL A 95 10.94 3.57 0.86
CA VAL A 95 10.39 2.28 1.28
C VAL A 95 11.02 1.15 0.47
N THR A 96 11.50 0.11 1.14
CA THR A 96 11.95 -1.14 0.49
C THR A 96 11.03 -2.29 0.86
N SER A 97 10.40 -2.92 -0.12
CA SER A 97 9.52 -4.08 0.10
C SER A 97 9.96 -5.29 -0.72
N TYR A 98 9.76 -6.50 -0.19
CA TYR A 98 9.92 -7.75 -0.96
C TYR A 98 8.60 -8.15 -1.62
N GLY A 99 8.15 -7.28 -2.52
CA GLY A 99 6.84 -7.26 -3.17
C GLY A 99 6.49 -5.81 -3.54
N PRO A 100 5.38 -5.54 -4.24
CA PRO A 100 4.97 -4.17 -4.55
C PRO A 100 4.74 -3.40 -3.25
N VAL A 101 5.14 -2.13 -3.19
CA VAL A 101 4.89 -1.27 -2.02
C VAL A 101 3.39 -1.10 -1.79
N ILE A 102 2.63 -0.89 -2.86
CA ILE A 102 1.17 -0.96 -2.84
C ILE A 102 0.76 -2.11 -3.76
N ASP A 103 0.12 -3.12 -3.21
CA ASP A 103 -0.34 -4.30 -3.94
C ASP A 103 -1.86 -4.42 -3.83
N ASN A 104 -2.56 -4.29 -4.96
CA ASN A 104 -4.00 -4.51 -5.04
C ASN A 104 -4.31 -5.69 -5.97
N THR A 105 -4.70 -6.81 -5.37
CA THR A 105 -5.02 -8.07 -6.04
C THR A 105 -6.52 -8.34 -6.08
N SER A 106 -7.34 -7.31 -5.86
CA SER A 106 -8.79 -7.46 -5.77
C SER A 106 -9.42 -7.63 -7.15
N VAL A 107 -10.46 -8.48 -7.26
CA VAL A 107 -11.04 -8.84 -8.56
C VAL A 107 -11.79 -7.68 -9.22
N LYS A 108 -12.51 -6.86 -8.43
CA LYS A 108 -13.32 -5.72 -8.88
C LYS A 108 -13.03 -4.48 -8.03
N SER A 109 -11.93 -3.82 -8.33
CA SER A 109 -11.47 -2.64 -7.61
C SER A 109 -11.75 -1.35 -8.38
N THR A 110 -12.24 -0.33 -7.68
CA THR A 110 -12.15 1.07 -8.14
C THR A 110 -11.05 1.76 -7.34
N VAL A 111 -10.01 2.23 -8.01
CA VAL A 111 -8.82 2.82 -7.39
C VAL A 111 -8.67 4.26 -7.84
N ASN A 112 -8.73 5.18 -6.90
CA ASN A 112 -8.53 6.61 -7.11
C ASN A 112 -7.32 7.08 -6.32
N ILE A 113 -6.25 7.47 -7.02
CA ILE A 113 -5.03 8.02 -6.43
C ILE A 113 -4.90 9.48 -6.88
N SER A 114 -4.75 10.40 -5.93
CA SER A 114 -4.56 11.81 -6.26
C SER A 114 -3.54 12.48 -5.34
N ASN A 115 -2.73 13.38 -5.91
CA ASN A 115 -1.69 14.11 -5.18
C ASN A 115 -0.74 13.17 -4.41
N LEU A 116 -0.34 12.05 -5.01
CA LEU A 116 0.60 11.11 -4.41
C LEU A 116 2.05 11.49 -4.77
N ILE A 117 2.90 11.65 -3.76
CA ILE A 117 4.36 11.74 -3.92
C ILE A 117 4.97 10.37 -3.61
N PHE A 118 5.31 9.60 -4.64
CA PHE A 118 5.84 8.24 -4.52
C PHE A 118 7.29 8.21 -5.01
N THR A 119 8.25 8.28 -4.09
CA THR A 119 9.66 8.52 -4.44
C THR A 119 10.67 7.65 -3.71
N ASN A 120 11.76 7.27 -4.39
CA ASN A 120 12.84 6.46 -3.82
C ASN A 120 12.35 5.13 -3.22
N ASN A 121 11.30 4.54 -3.77
CA ASN A 121 10.79 3.27 -3.29
C ASN A 121 11.34 2.11 -4.12
N THR A 122 11.57 0.97 -3.48
CA THR A 122 12.13 -0.22 -4.11
C THR A 122 11.25 -1.43 -3.82
N ASN A 123 10.78 -2.08 -4.89
CA ASN A 123 10.35 -3.47 -4.84
C ASN A 123 11.55 -4.36 -5.19
N SER A 124 12.08 -5.09 -4.22
CA SER A 124 13.25 -5.96 -4.37
C SER A 124 12.92 -7.39 -4.79
N ASN A 125 11.63 -7.71 -4.96
CA ASN A 125 11.22 -9.04 -5.38
C ASN A 125 11.21 -9.16 -6.91
N LYS A 126 12.26 -9.83 -7.44
CA LYS A 126 12.50 -10.10 -8.86
C LYS A 126 11.37 -10.86 -9.58
N ASN A 127 10.52 -11.55 -8.83
CA ASN A 127 9.39 -12.30 -9.37
C ASN A 127 8.07 -11.53 -9.30
N SER A 128 8.06 -10.34 -8.71
CA SER A 128 6.88 -9.49 -8.59
C SER A 128 6.97 -8.28 -9.52
N CYS A 129 5.81 -7.71 -9.86
CA CYS A 129 5.75 -6.65 -10.85
C CYS A 129 5.37 -5.30 -10.23
N GLY A 130 6.05 -4.23 -10.65
CA GLY A 130 5.76 -2.85 -10.26
C GLY A 130 6.03 -2.52 -8.79
N ASN A 131 6.09 -1.22 -8.47
CA ASN A 131 6.05 -0.75 -7.07
C ASN A 131 4.61 -0.52 -6.60
N ILE A 132 3.76 -0.03 -7.49
CA ILE A 132 2.32 -0.05 -7.35
C ILE A 132 1.82 -1.10 -8.35
N HIS A 133 1.18 -2.13 -7.83
CA HIS A 133 0.67 -3.25 -8.60
C HIS A 133 -0.83 -3.34 -8.43
N ILE A 134 -1.58 -3.34 -9.53
CA ILE A 134 -3.04 -3.39 -9.50
C ILE A 134 -3.51 -4.42 -10.53
N GLN A 135 -4.23 -5.45 -10.12
CA GLN A 135 -4.64 -6.56 -10.99
C GLN A 135 -6.12 -6.51 -11.40
N TYR A 136 -6.48 -7.38 -12.37
CA TYR A 136 -7.86 -7.72 -12.76
C TYR A 136 -8.71 -6.60 -13.38
N GLN A 137 -8.10 -5.71 -14.18
CA GLN A 137 -8.79 -4.65 -14.92
C GLN A 137 -9.60 -3.69 -14.02
N PRO A 138 -8.93 -3.02 -13.05
CA PRO A 138 -9.57 -2.06 -12.16
C PRO A 138 -10.08 -0.83 -12.93
N SER A 139 -11.07 -0.14 -12.38
CA SER A 139 -11.27 1.26 -12.73
C SER A 139 -10.18 2.06 -12.00
N LEU A 140 -9.16 2.52 -12.73
CA LEU A 140 -8.00 3.23 -12.15
C LEU A 140 -7.95 4.67 -12.62
N SER A 141 -7.84 5.60 -11.67
CA SER A 141 -7.54 7.01 -11.90
C SER A 141 -6.33 7.42 -11.06
N ILE A 142 -5.31 8.00 -11.71
CA ILE A 142 -4.14 8.59 -11.04
C ILE A 142 -3.99 10.02 -11.54
N GLN A 143 -4.05 11.00 -10.63
CA GLN A 143 -4.04 12.42 -10.98
C GLN A 143 -3.08 13.22 -10.12
N HIS A 144 -2.35 14.16 -10.73
CA HIS A 144 -1.45 15.10 -10.04
C HIS A 144 -0.41 14.42 -9.13
N SER A 145 0.07 13.24 -9.52
CA SER A 145 0.99 12.43 -8.73
C SER A 145 2.40 12.44 -9.32
N ILE A 146 3.40 12.31 -8.45
CA ILE A 146 4.83 12.31 -8.80
C ILE A 146 5.42 10.93 -8.50
N PHE A 147 6.09 10.35 -9.49
CA PHE A 147 6.77 9.06 -9.39
C PHE A 147 8.24 9.24 -9.77
N GLU A 148 9.13 9.32 -8.79
CA GLU A 148 10.55 9.58 -9.05
C GLU A 148 11.48 8.59 -8.34
N LYS A 149 12.51 8.13 -9.05
CA LYS A 149 13.57 7.27 -8.49
C LYS A 149 13.05 5.99 -7.83
N ASN A 150 11.93 5.46 -8.32
CA ASN A 150 11.44 4.16 -7.87
C ASN A 150 12.09 3.05 -8.67
N ILE A 151 12.49 1.98 -7.98
CA ILE A 151 13.17 0.83 -8.56
C ILE A 151 12.26 -0.38 -8.38
N ASN A 152 12.09 -1.16 -9.42
CA ASN A 152 11.53 -2.50 -9.30
C ASN A 152 12.57 -3.47 -9.86
N GLU A 153 12.97 -4.45 -9.07
CA GLU A 153 13.94 -5.48 -9.50
C GLU A 153 13.31 -6.55 -10.40
N GLY A 154 11.97 -6.65 -10.41
CA GLY A 154 11.23 -7.52 -11.31
C GLY A 154 10.81 -6.83 -12.60
N ASN A 155 9.60 -7.13 -13.07
CA ASN A 155 9.03 -6.55 -14.30
C ASN A 155 8.09 -5.37 -13.99
N GLY A 156 8.00 -4.38 -14.88
CA GLY A 156 7.19 -3.18 -14.64
C GLY A 156 7.93 -2.16 -13.79
N GLY A 157 7.69 -0.87 -14.06
CA GLY A 157 8.42 0.24 -13.44
C GLY A 157 7.84 0.65 -12.08
N ALA A 158 7.53 1.94 -11.92
CA ALA A 158 6.84 2.43 -10.74
C ALA A 158 5.40 1.89 -10.63
N LEU A 159 4.75 1.67 -11.77
CA LEU A 159 3.36 1.21 -11.87
C LEU A 159 3.28 -0.02 -12.79
N TYR A 160 2.48 -1.01 -12.39
CA TYR A 160 2.07 -2.16 -13.19
C TYR A 160 0.56 -2.38 -12.99
N VAL A 161 -0.18 -2.43 -14.09
CA VAL A 161 -1.64 -2.57 -14.15
C VAL A 161 -2.02 -3.68 -15.11
#